data_AF-A0A958QZU9-F1
#
_entry.id   AF-A0A958QZU9-F1
#
_cell.length_a   1.000
_cell.length_b   1.000
_cell.length_c   1.000
_cell.angle_alpha   90.00
_cell.angle_beta   90.00
_cell.angle_gamma   90.00
#
_symmetry.space_group_name_H-M   'P 1'
#
loop_
_entity.id
_entity.type
_entity.pdbx_description
1 polymer ?
#
loop_
_entity_poly.entity_id
_entity_poly.type
_entity_poly.pdbx_seq_one_letter_code
_entity_poly.pdbx_strand_id
1 'polypeptide(L)'
;MGDMAITLVTFFVIGWLNKSLGWIKEPWKRWHWYAMISLAVIFSFSIELFSLRASRWAYTEITPLMFGQISILPVLQLVILFPLIFYLSKRLVWKFEK
;
A
#
# COMPACT_ATOMS: atom_id res chain seq x y z
N MET A 1 5.85 10.27 -8.56
CA MET A 1 4.78 9.72 -9.44
C MET A 1 4.37 8.30 -9.04
N GLY A 2 5.30 7.44 -8.60
CA GLY A 2 5.00 6.06 -8.18
C GLY A 2 3.93 5.94 -7.08
N ASP A 3 4.05 6.67 -5.96
CA ASP A 3 3.16 6.52 -4.80
C ASP A 3 1.69 6.84 -5.10
N MET A 4 1.46 7.91 -5.88
CA MET A 4 0.13 8.26 -6.37
C MET A 4 -0.45 7.16 -7.26
N ALA A 5 0.34 6.64 -8.20
CA ALA A 5 -0.12 5.58 -9.09
C ALA A 5 -0.49 4.31 -8.32
N ILE A 6 0.35 3.90 -7.36
CA ILE A 6 0.08 2.71 -6.56
C ILE A 6 -1.17 2.91 -5.69
N THR A 7 -1.32 4.08 -5.07
CA THR A 7 -2.51 4.41 -4.27
C THR A 7 -3.79 4.40 -5.11
N LEU A 8 -3.75 4.96 -6.33
CA LEU A 8 -4.88 4.93 -7.26
C LEU A 8 -5.22 3.50 -7.69
N VAL A 9 -4.22 2.69 -8.05
CA VAL A 9 -4.43 1.28 -8.40
C VAL A 9 -5.05 0.54 -7.23
N THR A 10 -4.54 0.69 -6.01
CA THR A 10 -5.15 0.08 -4.81
C THR A 10 -6.59 0.52 -4.60
N PHE A 11 -6.88 1.82 -4.77
CA PHE A 11 -8.23 2.34 -4.65
C PHE A 11 -9.19 1.68 -5.64
N PHE A 12 -8.80 1.57 -6.91
CA PHE A 12 -9.61 0.94 -7.94
C PHE A 12 -9.76 -0.56 -7.76
N VAL A 13 -8.69 -1.27 -7.38
CA VAL A 13 -8.74 -2.72 -7.12
C VAL A 13 -9.70 -3.01 -5.97
N ILE A 14 -9.60 -2.30 -4.85
CA ILE A 14 -10.51 -2.50 -3.71
C ILE A 14 -11.94 -2.10 -4.09
N GLY A 15 -12.12 -0.99 -4.81
CA GLY A 15 -13.43 -0.56 -5.28
C GLY A 15 -14.09 -1.57 -6.21
N TRP A 16 -13.31 -2.20 -7.11
CA TRP A 16 -13.77 -3.28 -7.96
C TRP A 16 -14.19 -4.50 -7.14
N LEU A 17 -13.37 -4.94 -6.18
CA LEU A 17 -13.68 -6.07 -5.29
C LEU A 17 -14.90 -5.79 -4.41
N ASN A 18 -15.10 -4.54 -3.98
CA ASN A 18 -16.27 -4.10 -3.22
C ASN A 18 -17.51 -3.83 -4.12
N LYS A 19 -17.37 -3.89 -5.45
CA LYS A 19 -18.39 -3.47 -6.44
C LYS A 19 -18.90 -2.04 -6.26
N SER A 20 -18.10 -1.18 -5.63
CA SER A 20 -18.45 0.20 -5.32
C SER A 20 -17.18 1.05 -5.24
N LEU A 21 -17.09 2.07 -6.08
CA LEU A 21 -16.03 3.09 -5.98
C LEU A 21 -16.21 3.97 -4.72
N GLY A 22 -17.38 3.92 -4.08
CA GLY A 22 -17.68 4.60 -2.82
C GLY A 22 -17.22 3.85 -1.56
N TRP A 23 -16.49 2.75 -1.69
CA TRP A 23 -16.08 1.86 -0.59
C TRP A 23 -15.36 2.57 0.57
N ILE A 24 -14.70 3.70 0.29
CA ILE A 24 -14.09 4.54 1.34
C ILE A 24 -15.15 5.02 2.35
N LYS A 25 -16.35 5.40 1.89
CA LYS A 25 -17.43 5.92 2.75
C LYS A 25 -18.21 4.82 3.47
N GLU A 26 -18.28 3.63 2.86
CA GLU A 26 -19.02 2.47 3.37
C GLU A 26 -18.37 1.83 4.60
N PRO A 27 -19.10 1.13 5.47
CA PRO A 27 -18.50 0.44 6.62
C PRO A 27 -17.47 -0.60 6.17
N TRP A 28 -16.24 -0.45 6.66
CA TRP A 28 -15.16 -1.37 6.31
C TRP A 28 -15.29 -2.70 7.02
N LYS A 29 -15.29 -3.77 6.23
CA LYS A 29 -15.19 -5.16 6.70
C LYS A 29 -13.73 -5.58 6.87
N ARG A 30 -13.47 -6.63 7.65
CA ARG A 30 -12.11 -7.19 7.86
C ARG A 30 -11.37 -7.48 6.55
N TRP A 31 -12.09 -7.89 5.50
CA TRP A 31 -11.49 -8.16 4.19
C TRP A 31 -10.81 -6.94 3.55
N HIS A 32 -11.30 -5.72 3.81
CA HIS A 32 -10.67 -4.50 3.26
C HIS A 32 -9.26 -4.31 3.82
N TRP A 33 -9.07 -4.60 5.12
CA TRP A 33 -7.76 -4.56 5.76
C TRP A 33 -6.82 -5.60 5.17
N TYR A 34 -7.29 -6.84 5.00
CA TYR A 34 -6.49 -7.88 4.36
C TYR A 34 -6.13 -7.50 2.92
N ALA A 35 -7.07 -6.96 2.13
CA ALA A 35 -6.81 -6.54 0.76
C ALA A 35 -5.77 -5.41 0.69
N MET A 36 -5.86 -4.39 1.55
CA MET A 36 -4.88 -3.31 1.60
C MET A 36 -3.48 -3.82 1.97
N ILE A 37 -3.39 -4.67 2.99
CA ILE A 37 -2.11 -5.25 3.44
C ILE A 37 -1.53 -6.15 2.35
N SER A 38 -2.32 -7.04 1.75
CA SER A 38 -1.87 -7.91 0.67
C SER A 38 -1.37 -7.11 -0.53
N LEU A 39 -2.08 -6.06 -0.94
CA LEU A 39 -1.65 -5.18 -2.02
C LEU A 39 -0.37 -4.43 -1.66
N ALA A 40 -0.26 -3.90 -0.43
CA ALA A 40 0.93 -3.22 0.05
C ALA A 40 2.17 -4.13 0.01
N VAL A 41 2.03 -5.39 0.44
CA VAL A 41 3.07 -6.41 0.34
C VAL A 41 3.45 -6.64 -1.13
N ILE A 42 2.48 -6.95 -2.00
CA ILE A 42 2.74 -7.19 -3.43
C ILE A 42 3.48 -6.02 -4.08
N PHE A 43 3.03 -4.79 -3.83
CA PHE A 43 3.66 -3.59 -4.37
C PHE A 43 5.06 -3.38 -3.83
N SER A 44 5.28 -3.60 -2.53
CA SER A 44 6.61 -3.46 -1.94
C SER A 44 7.62 -4.40 -2.59
N PHE A 45 7.27 -5.68 -2.67
CA PHE A 45 8.13 -6.68 -3.31
C PHE A 45 8.38 -6.35 -4.79
N SER A 46 7.36 -5.85 -5.50
CA SER A 46 7.47 -5.47 -6.91
C SER A 46 8.41 -4.28 -7.13
N ILE A 47 8.30 -3.24 -6.29
CA ILE A 47 9.15 -2.04 -6.35
C ILE A 47 10.59 -2.41 -6.04
N GLU A 48 10.80 -3.23 -5.02
CA GLU A 48 12.12 -3.69 -4.61
C GLU A 48 12.82 -4.49 -5.70
N LEU A 49 12.13 -5.47 -6.28
CA LEU A 49 12.68 -6.27 -7.38
C LEU A 49 13.00 -5.41 -8.60
N PHE A 50 12.14 -4.43 -8.90
CA PHE A 50 12.38 -3.47 -9.98
C PHE A 50 13.59 -2.56 -9.70
N SER A 51 13.71 -2.04 -8.49
CA SER A 51 14.82 -1.16 -8.07
C SER A 51 16.16 -1.88 -8.07
N LEU A 52 16.17 -3.16 -7.67
CA LEU A 52 17.35 -4.03 -7.75
C LEU A 52 17.81 -4.23 -9.19
N ARG A 53 16.89 -4.56 -10.10
CA ARG A 53 17.18 -4.72 -11.54
C ARG A 53 17.63 -3.42 -12.20
N ALA A 54 17.08 -2.29 -11.76
CA ALA A 54 17.43 -0.98 -12.26
C ALA A 54 18.75 -0.43 -11.66
N SER A 55 19.43 -1.19 -10.80
CA SER A 55 20.61 -0.77 -10.03
C SER A 55 20.41 0.58 -9.32
N ARG A 56 19.16 0.89 -8.94
CA ARG A 56 18.79 2.18 -8.33
C ARG A 56 19.03 2.20 -6.84
N TRP A 57 19.02 1.03 -6.20
CA TRP A 57 19.30 0.88 -4.78
C TRP A 57 20.59 0.10 -4.60
N ALA A 58 21.51 0.67 -3.82
CA ALA A 58 22.68 -0.01 -3.32
C ALA A 58 22.44 -0.28 -1.83
N TYR A 59 22.24 -1.56 -1.48
CA TYR A 59 22.12 -1.95 -0.09
C TYR A 59 23.49 -1.87 0.60
N THR A 60 23.54 -1.22 1.75
CA THR A 60 24.71 -1.19 2.63
C THR A 60 24.58 -2.25 3.73
N GLU A 61 25.67 -2.57 4.41
CA GLU A 61 25.71 -3.59 5.48
C GLU A 61 24.71 -3.36 6.62
N ILE A 62 24.18 -2.15 6.75
CA ILE A 62 23.24 -1.73 7.81
C ILE A 62 21.79 -2.00 7.40
N THR A 63 21.51 -2.29 6.13
CA THR A 63 20.13 -2.47 5.66
C THR A 63 19.54 -3.79 6.18
N PRO A 64 18.43 -3.74 6.94
CA PRO A 64 17.80 -4.96 7.42
C PRO A 64 17.16 -5.71 6.25
N LEU A 65 17.72 -6.88 5.93
CA LEU A 65 17.28 -7.72 4.81
C LEU A 65 16.37 -8.85 5.31
N MET A 66 15.24 -9.00 4.66
CA MET A 66 14.36 -10.17 4.66
C MET A 66 14.77 -11.10 3.52
N PHE A 67 14.82 -12.41 3.78
CA PHE A 67 15.24 -13.44 2.81
C PHE A 67 16.60 -13.19 2.14
N GLY A 68 17.48 -12.40 2.77
CA GLY A 68 18.85 -12.12 2.31
C GLY A 68 18.98 -11.22 1.09
N GLN A 69 17.88 -10.72 0.50
CA GLN A 69 17.92 -9.93 -0.74
C GLN A 69 16.95 -8.74 -0.76
N ILE A 70 16.00 -8.67 0.17
CA ILE A 70 14.86 -7.74 0.12
C ILE A 70 14.84 -6.95 1.43
N SER A 71 15.03 -5.64 1.38
CA SER A 71 14.93 -4.77 2.55
C SER A 71 13.55 -4.84 3.18
N ILE A 72 13.50 -4.96 4.50
CA ILE A 72 12.23 -4.94 5.23
C ILE A 72 11.61 -3.54 5.30
N LEU A 73 12.41 -2.49 5.07
CA LEU A 73 12.00 -1.11 5.26
C LEU A 73 10.87 -0.68 4.31
N PRO A 74 10.99 -0.87 2.98
CA PRO A 74 9.92 -0.53 2.03
C PRO A 74 8.64 -1.33 2.30
N VAL A 75 8.78 -2.59 2.74
CA VAL A 75 7.65 -3.48 3.06
C VAL A 75 6.88 -2.91 4.25
N LEU A 76 7.59 -2.61 5.34
CA LEU A 76 6.99 -2.08 6.54
C LEU A 76 6.33 -0.72 6.27
N GLN A 77 6.99 0.13 5.49
CA GLN A 77 6.47 1.43 5.10
C GLN A 77 5.13 1.31 4.36
N LEU A 78 5.04 0.48 3.31
CA LEU A 78 3.80 0.35 2.54
C LEU A 78 2.69 -0.33 3.33
N VAL A 79 3.02 -1.37 4.12
CA VAL A 79 2.05 -2.08 4.96
C VAL A 79 1.41 -1.17 6.00
N ILE A 80 2.14 -0.20 6.54
CA ILE A 80 1.61 0.76 7.51
C ILE A 80 0.90 1.93 6.79
N LEU A 81 1.53 2.52 5.78
CA LEU A 81 1.02 3.74 5.15
C LEU A 81 -0.27 3.50 4.39
N PHE A 82 -0.43 2.38 3.70
CA PHE A 82 -1.62 2.15 2.86
C PHE A 82 -2.91 2.11 3.67
N PRO A 83 -3.03 1.24 4.69
CA PRO A 83 -4.22 1.24 5.53
C PRO A 83 -4.44 2.58 6.23
N LEU A 84 -3.35 3.22 6.68
CA LEU A 84 -3.42 4.51 7.38
C LEU A 84 -3.98 5.62 6.48
N ILE A 85 -3.47 5.76 5.25
CA ILE A 85 -3.88 6.80 4.30
C ILE A 85 -5.35 6.64 3.93
N PHE A 86 -5.81 5.43 3.61
CA PHE A 86 -7.23 5.22 3.30
C PHE A 86 -8.13 5.41 4.53
N TYR A 87 -7.65 5.05 5.72
CA TYR A 87 -8.39 5.27 6.97
C TYR A 87 -8.54 6.76 7.29
N LEU A 88 -7.45 7.54 7.15
CA LEU A 88 -7.48 8.99 7.30
C LEU A 88 -8.37 9.64 6.24
N SER A 89 -8.32 9.15 5.00
CA SER A 89 -9.17 9.64 3.91
C SER A 89 -10.65 9.40 4.22
N LYS A 90 -11.02 8.22 4.71
CA LYS A 90 -12.37 7.92 5.21
C LYS A 90 -12.81 8.91 6.30
N ARG A 91 -11.95 9.12 7.31
CA ARG A 91 -12.23 10.05 8.42
C ARG A 91 -12.45 11.48 7.93
N LEU A 92 -11.63 11.92 6.97
CA LEU A 92 -11.71 13.26 6.40
C LEU A 92 -13.02 13.46 5.64
N VAL A 93 -13.37 12.50 4.78
CA VAL A 93 -14.62 12.53 4.01
C VAL A 93 -15.84 12.59 4.92
N TRP A 94 -15.91 11.76 5.97
CA TRP A 94 -17.00 11.83 6.95
C TRP A 94 -17.08 13.14 7.73
N LYS A 95 -15.95 13.83 7.92
CA LYS A 95 -15.95 15.13 8.61
C LYS A 95 -16.57 16.24 7.75
N PHE A 96 -16.41 16.18 6.43
CA PHE A 96 -16.90 17.20 5.49
C PHE A 96 -18.32 16.91 4.96
N GLU A 97 -18.84 15.70 5.12
CA GLU A 97 -20.24 15.36 4.80
C GLU A 97 -21.22 15.61 5.95
N LYS A 98 -20.72 15.95 7.15
CA LYS A 98 -21.52 16.47 8.28
C LYS A 98 -21.60 17.98 8.23
#